data_AF-A0A164H391-F1
#
_entry.id   AF-A0A164H391-F1
#
_cell.length_a   1.000
_cell.length_b   1.000
_cell.length_c   1.000
_cell.angle_alpha   90.00
_cell.angle_beta   90.00
_cell.angle_gamma   90.00
#
_symmetry.space_group_name_H-M   'P 1'
#
loop_
_entity.id
_entity.type
_entity.pdbx_description
1 polymer ?
#
loop_
_entity_poly.entity_id
_entity_poly.type
_entity_poly.pdbx_seq_one_letter_code
_entity_poly.pdbx_strand_id
1 'polypeptide(L)'
;IIDARTLRRIGARNIFDALRLVPGIVVANVIGSRSFAAHHTITDPFGARMQVFVDGHSLYTALTSNQSMVGLRDLAVEDVERIEVLRGSNSAAYGANAYLGVINIVTRHSSDTQGTQLSARLGSDNIQDLFVQRGWGDMG
;
A
#
# COMPACT_ATOMS: atom_id res chain seq x y z
N ILE A 1 1.87 -4.99 11.48
CA ILE A 1 2.48 -5.53 10.24
C ILE A 1 1.46 -6.43 9.59
N ILE A 2 1.31 -6.34 8.27
CA ILE A 2 0.45 -7.19 7.43
C ILE A 2 1.35 -7.82 6.37
N ASP A 3 1.59 -9.12 6.46
CA ASP A 3 2.49 -9.85 5.55
C ASP A 3 1.77 -10.37 4.29
N ALA A 4 2.54 -10.81 3.29
CA ALA A 4 2.02 -11.38 2.04
C ALA A 4 1.06 -12.54 2.27
N ARG A 5 1.30 -13.38 3.29
CA ARG A 5 0.40 -14.48 3.66
C ARG A 5 -0.95 -13.94 4.12
N THR A 6 -0.96 -12.88 4.92
CA THR A 6 -2.17 -12.21 5.37
C THR A 6 -2.88 -11.51 4.23
N LEU A 7 -2.18 -10.78 3.37
CA LEU A 7 -2.74 -10.14 2.18
C LEU A 7 -3.51 -11.14 1.30
N ARG A 8 -2.92 -12.32 1.07
CA ARG A 8 -3.61 -13.41 0.36
C ARG A 8 -4.81 -13.96 1.12
N ARG A 9 -4.67 -14.24 2.42
CA ARG A 9 -5.73 -14.83 3.26
C ARG A 9 -6.98 -13.94 3.35
N ILE A 10 -6.79 -12.63 3.42
CA ILE A 10 -7.90 -11.67 3.49
C ILE A 10 -8.48 -11.32 2.10
N GLY A 11 -7.90 -11.87 1.03
CA GLY A 11 -8.34 -11.58 -0.33
C GLY A 11 -8.13 -10.13 -0.76
N ALA A 12 -7.15 -9.42 -0.17
CA ALA A 12 -6.87 -8.03 -0.53
C ALA A 12 -6.60 -7.93 -2.04
N ARG A 13 -7.18 -6.92 -2.69
CA ARG A 13 -6.99 -6.61 -4.11
C ARG A 13 -6.13 -5.36 -4.32
N ASN A 14 -5.96 -4.56 -3.28
CA ASN A 14 -5.11 -3.39 -3.26
C ASN A 14 -4.65 -3.10 -1.80
N ILE A 15 -3.67 -2.20 -1.66
CA ILE A 15 -3.11 -1.78 -0.37
C ILE A 15 -4.19 -1.27 0.60
N PHE A 16 -5.19 -0.54 0.09
CA PHE A 16 -6.25 0.03 0.91
C PHE A 16 -7.17 -1.03 1.52
N ASP A 17 -7.38 -2.17 0.85
CA ASP A 17 -8.14 -3.30 1.43
C ASP A 17 -7.45 -3.83 2.68
N ALA A 18 -6.12 -3.93 2.65
CA ALA A 18 -5.32 -4.32 3.81
C ALA A 18 -5.37 -3.28 4.93
N LEU A 19 -5.25 -1.99 4.58
CA LEU A 19 -5.27 -0.89 5.55
C LEU A 19 -6.60 -0.77 6.31
N ARG A 20 -7.72 -1.19 5.72
CA ARG A 20 -9.04 -1.24 6.41
C ARG A 20 -9.05 -2.16 7.63
N LEU A 21 -8.15 -3.15 7.69
CA LEU A 21 -8.06 -4.08 8.82
C LEU A 21 -7.14 -3.57 9.93
N VAL A 22 -6.45 -2.45 9.74
CA VAL A 22 -5.57 -1.87 10.76
C VAL A 22 -6.43 -1.09 11.76
N PRO A 23 -6.43 -1.45 13.06
CA PRO A 23 -7.25 -0.76 14.04
C PRO A 23 -6.91 0.74 14.14
N GLY A 24 -7.95 1.57 14.01
CA GLY A 24 -7.85 3.02 14.02
C GLY A 24 -7.44 3.64 12.68
N ILE A 25 -7.28 2.85 11.62
CA ILE A 25 -7.13 3.37 10.25
C ILE A 25 -8.50 3.42 9.58
N VAL A 26 -8.83 4.58 9.03
CA VAL A 26 -10.01 4.81 8.21
C VAL A 26 -9.56 4.94 6.77
N VAL A 27 -10.17 4.17 5.88
CA VAL A 27 -9.96 4.27 4.43
C VAL A 27 -11.20 4.89 3.81
N ALA A 28 -11.00 5.97 3.07
CA ALA A 28 -12.07 6.63 2.33
C ALA A 28 -11.76 6.65 0.83
N ASN A 29 -12.82 6.60 0.03
CA ASN A 29 -12.74 6.75 -1.42
C ASN A 29 -13.29 8.14 -1.78
N VAL A 30 -12.47 8.94 -2.46
CA VAL A 30 -12.85 10.21 -3.08
C VAL A 30 -13.25 9.92 -4.53
N ILE A 31 -14.14 10.75 -5.08
CA ILE A 31 -14.60 10.67 -6.47
C ILE A 31 -13.39 10.58 -7.43
N GLY A 32 -13.48 9.72 -8.46
CA GLY A 32 -12.44 9.55 -9.47
C GLY A 32 -11.33 8.55 -9.10
N SER A 33 -11.68 7.43 -8.44
CA SER A 33 -10.76 6.32 -8.10
C SER A 33 -9.65 6.65 -7.11
N ARG A 34 -9.75 7.78 -6.39
CA ARG A 34 -8.77 8.19 -5.39
C ARG A 34 -9.13 7.59 -4.04
N SER A 35 -8.23 6.82 -3.44
CA SER A 35 -8.38 6.31 -2.07
C SER A 35 -7.31 6.91 -1.18
N PHE A 36 -7.65 7.17 0.08
CA PHE A 36 -6.67 7.55 1.10
C PHE A 36 -6.94 6.77 2.39
N ALA A 37 -5.90 6.62 3.20
CA ALA A 37 -5.97 6.03 4.54
C ALA A 37 -5.46 7.05 5.57
N ALA A 38 -6.17 7.19 6.67
CA ALA A 38 -5.81 8.10 7.75
C ALA A 38 -6.02 7.42 9.11
N HIS A 39 -5.26 7.85 10.12
CA HIS A 39 -5.53 7.44 11.50
C HIS A 39 -6.69 8.30 12.06
N HIS A 40 -7.76 7.63 12.52
CA HIS A 40 -9.00 8.24 13.03
C HIS A 40 -9.76 9.10 11.99
N THR A 41 -10.80 9.82 12.43
CA THR A 41 -11.71 10.64 11.60
C THR A 41 -11.07 11.93 11.07
N ILE A 42 -9.75 12.11 11.23
CA ILE A 42 -9.03 13.27 10.72
C ILE A 42 -8.77 13.03 9.24
N THR A 43 -9.82 13.18 8.44
CA THR A 43 -9.76 13.02 6.99
C THR A 43 -9.39 14.34 6.36
N ASP A 44 -8.09 14.54 6.13
CA ASP A 44 -7.66 15.47 5.10
C ASP A 44 -7.85 14.76 3.74
N PRO A 45 -8.67 15.27 2.81
CA PRO A 45 -8.90 14.64 1.51
C PRO A 45 -7.63 14.49 0.66
N PHE A 46 -6.52 15.12 1.05
CA PHE A 46 -5.22 14.95 0.40
C PHE A 46 -4.37 13.82 1.02
N GLY A 47 -4.80 13.17 2.11
CA GLY A 47 -3.98 12.15 2.79
C GLY A 47 -2.69 12.72 3.41
N ALA A 48 -2.60 14.04 3.52
CA ALA A 48 -1.40 14.82 3.85
C ALA A 48 -0.93 14.72 5.32
N ARG A 49 -1.31 13.65 6.02
CA ARG A 49 -1.00 13.45 7.44
C ARG A 49 -0.53 12.04 7.79
N MET A 50 -0.50 11.15 6.80
CA MET A 50 0.24 9.88 6.87
C MET A 50 1.43 10.00 5.93
N GLN A 51 2.63 9.70 6.43
CA GLN A 51 3.79 9.56 5.55
C GLN A 51 3.79 8.15 4.95
N VAL A 52 4.01 8.04 3.64
CA VAL A 52 4.05 6.74 2.96
C VAL A 52 5.40 6.50 2.33
N PHE A 53 5.93 5.29 2.53
CA PHE A 53 7.14 4.79 1.91
C PHE A 53 6.86 3.53 1.11
N VAL A 54 7.57 3.38 0.00
CA VAL A 54 7.75 2.11 -0.73
C VAL A 54 9.25 1.85 -0.79
N ASP A 55 9.72 0.76 -0.18
CA ASP A 55 11.15 0.39 -0.13
C ASP A 55 12.05 1.54 0.33
N GLY A 56 11.62 2.24 1.38
CA GLY A 56 12.33 3.40 1.95
C GLY A 56 12.19 4.71 1.16
N HIS A 57 11.58 4.69 -0.02
CA HIS A 57 11.37 5.88 -0.84
C HIS A 57 10.02 6.51 -0.52
N SER A 58 10.05 7.79 -0.17
CA SER A 58 8.84 8.55 0.15
C SER A 58 7.99 8.73 -1.12
N LEU A 59 6.71 8.33 -1.05
CA LEU A 59 5.74 8.66 -2.10
C LEU A 59 5.19 10.09 -1.98
N TYR A 60 5.49 10.79 -0.89
CA TYR A 60 5.18 12.20 -0.78
C TYR A 60 5.98 13.01 -1.80
N THR A 61 5.28 13.77 -2.64
CA THR A 61 5.87 14.76 -3.55
C THR A 61 5.01 16.01 -3.63
N ALA A 62 5.66 17.19 -3.59
CA ALA A 62 5.00 18.48 -3.74
C ALA A 62 4.26 18.61 -5.09
N LEU A 63 4.71 17.88 -6.12
CA LEU A 63 4.12 17.87 -7.46
C LEU A 63 2.72 17.25 -7.52
N THR A 64 2.32 16.47 -6.51
CA THR A 64 1.00 15.82 -6.45
C THR A 64 0.02 16.58 -5.56
N SER A 65 0.27 17.86 -5.26
CA SER A 65 -0.55 18.65 -4.32
C SER A 65 -0.63 18.00 -2.93
N ASN A 66 0.51 17.52 -2.41
CA ASN A 66 0.64 16.90 -1.10
C ASN A 66 -0.15 15.59 -0.93
N GLN A 67 -0.37 14.85 -2.01
CA GLN A 67 -1.02 13.55 -1.94
C GLN A 67 -0.02 12.43 -1.66
N SER A 68 0.09 12.02 -0.39
CA SER A 68 1.05 10.99 0.05
C SER A 68 0.78 9.57 -0.46
N MET A 69 -0.34 9.34 -1.16
CA MET A 69 -0.84 7.99 -1.49
C MET A 69 -1.13 7.79 -2.98
N VAL A 70 -0.76 8.75 -3.82
CA VAL A 70 -0.86 8.63 -5.29
C VAL A 70 0.07 7.51 -5.75
N GLY A 71 -0.40 6.66 -6.67
CA GLY A 71 0.36 5.51 -7.18
C GLY A 71 0.22 4.22 -6.38
N LEU A 72 -0.34 4.23 -5.17
CA LEU A 72 -0.54 2.99 -4.39
C LEU A 72 -1.53 2.01 -5.03
N ARG A 73 -2.38 2.48 -5.96
CA ARG A 73 -3.26 1.60 -6.74
C ARG A 73 -2.53 0.91 -7.89
N ASP A 74 -1.39 1.46 -8.33
CA ASP A 74 -0.59 0.91 -9.42
C ASP A 74 0.38 -0.18 -8.91
N LEU A 75 0.63 -0.21 -7.59
CA LEU A 75 1.37 -1.28 -6.95
C LEU A 75 0.48 -2.53 -6.78
N ALA A 76 0.82 -3.60 -7.50
CA ALA A 76 0.14 -4.88 -7.35
C ALA A 76 0.31 -5.42 -5.93
N VAL A 77 -0.78 -5.83 -5.29
CA VAL A 77 -0.74 -6.41 -3.95
C VAL A 77 0.06 -7.71 -3.92
N GLU A 78 0.12 -8.41 -5.06
CA GLU A 78 0.93 -9.60 -5.25
C GLU A 78 2.42 -9.30 -5.06
N ASP A 79 2.90 -8.12 -5.46
CA ASP A 79 4.30 -7.68 -5.33
C ASP A 79 4.72 -7.25 -3.92
N VAL A 80 3.78 -7.15 -3.00
CA VAL A 80 4.05 -6.70 -1.63
C VAL A 80 4.48 -7.86 -0.75
N GLU A 81 5.64 -7.73 -0.11
CA GLU A 81 6.11 -8.64 0.92
C GLU A 81 5.37 -8.37 2.24
N ARG A 82 5.30 -7.10 2.65
CA ARG A 82 4.56 -6.66 3.85
C ARG A 82 4.23 -5.18 3.84
N ILE A 83 3.19 -4.83 4.59
CA ILE A 83 2.80 -3.46 4.94
C ILE A 83 3.00 -3.27 6.44
N GLU A 84 3.73 -2.23 6.80
CA GLU A 84 4.00 -1.82 8.17
C GLU A 84 3.26 -0.51 8.43
N VAL A 85 2.55 -0.43 9.55
CA VAL A 85 1.82 0.78 9.94
C VAL A 85 2.25 1.17 11.34
N LEU A 86 2.87 2.33 11.45
CA LEU A 86 3.19 2.98 12.71
C LEU A 86 2.14 4.06 12.95
N ARG A 87 1.48 3.99 14.11
CA ARG A 87 0.41 4.93 14.48
C ARG A 87 0.97 6.00 15.41
N GLY A 88 0.47 7.22 15.29
CA GLY A 88 0.91 8.36 16.10
C GLY A 88 2.00 9.20 15.42
N SER A 89 2.26 10.38 15.97
CA SER A 89 3.18 11.35 15.37
C SER A 89 4.63 10.84 15.42
N ASN A 90 5.31 10.91 14.28
CA ASN A 90 6.70 10.50 14.15
C ASN A 90 7.49 11.37 13.13
N SER A 91 7.15 12.66 13.05
CA SER A 91 7.71 13.57 12.05
C SER A 91 9.22 13.81 12.19
N ALA A 92 9.78 13.62 13.38
CA ALA A 92 11.23 13.76 13.62
C ALA A 92 12.05 12.67 12.92
N ALA A 93 11.53 11.44 12.82
CA ALA A 93 12.24 10.32 12.20
C ALA A 93 11.84 10.09 10.74
N TYR A 94 10.60 10.44 10.36
CA TYR A 94 10.03 10.06 9.06
C TYR A 94 9.58 11.25 8.19
N GLY A 95 9.83 12.49 8.62
CA GLY A 95 9.55 13.69 7.86
C GLY A 95 8.19 14.33 8.13
N ALA A 96 7.99 15.53 7.56
CA ALA A 96 6.93 16.46 7.96
C ALA A 96 5.50 15.87 7.93
N ASN A 97 5.18 14.94 7.03
CA ASN A 97 3.83 14.39 6.91
C ASN A 97 3.54 13.21 7.83
N ALA A 98 4.50 12.74 8.65
CA ALA A 98 4.28 11.65 9.60
C ALA A 98 3.52 12.12 10.87
N TYR A 99 2.55 13.01 10.69
CA TYR A 99 1.82 13.66 11.78
C TYR A 99 0.85 12.70 12.49
N LEU A 100 0.14 11.87 11.74
CA LEU A 100 -0.78 10.85 12.26
C LEU A 100 -0.19 9.43 12.24
N GLY A 101 0.91 9.23 11.51
CA GLY A 101 1.58 7.94 11.41
C GLY A 101 2.37 7.77 10.13
N VAL A 102 2.87 6.55 9.96
CA VAL A 102 3.68 6.11 8.82
C VAL A 102 3.11 4.81 8.26
N ILE A 103 3.03 4.71 6.94
CA ILE A 103 2.76 3.47 6.21
C ILE A 103 4.03 3.15 5.43
N ASN A 104 4.68 2.04 5.74
CA ASN A 104 5.83 1.55 5.00
C ASN A 104 5.45 0.28 4.26
N ILE A 105 5.66 0.28 2.94
CA ILE A 105 5.37 -0.85 2.07
C ILE A 105 6.71 -1.41 1.63
N VAL A 106 6.89 -2.71 1.85
CA VAL A 106 8.09 -3.43 1.44
C VAL A 106 7.69 -4.38 0.32
N THR A 107 8.31 -4.20 -0.84
CA THR A 107 8.09 -5.06 -2.01
C THR A 107 8.96 -6.31 -1.91
N ARG A 108 8.53 -7.37 -2.58
CA ARG A 108 9.31 -8.61 -2.63
C ARG A 108 10.61 -8.37 -3.40
N HIS A 109 11.69 -8.95 -2.89
CA HIS A 109 12.98 -8.84 -3.56
C HIS A 109 12.96 -9.54 -4.93
N SER A 110 13.74 -9.02 -5.89
CA SER A 110 13.81 -9.59 -7.25
C SER A 110 14.32 -11.04 -7.25
N SER A 111 15.21 -11.39 -6.31
CA SER A 111 15.66 -12.78 -6.10
C SER A 111 14.52 -13.74 -5.75
N ASP A 112 13.50 -13.23 -5.06
CA ASP A 112 12.40 -14.04 -4.52
C ASP A 112 11.24 -14.14 -5.51
N THR A 113 11.32 -13.43 -6.63
CA THR A 113 10.30 -13.37 -7.67
C THR A 113 10.76 -13.99 -9.00
N GLN A 114 11.88 -14.72 -8.99
CA GLN A 114 12.38 -15.43 -10.18
C GLN A 114 11.35 -16.43 -10.73
N GLY A 115 11.27 -16.49 -12.06
CA GLY A 115 10.34 -17.36 -12.77
C GLY A 115 9.02 -16.67 -13.08
N THR A 116 7.96 -17.46 -13.32
CA THR A 116 6.63 -16.94 -13.67
C THR A 116 5.63 -17.20 -12.56
N GLN A 117 4.97 -16.15 -12.11
CA GLN A 117 3.82 -16.22 -11.23
C GLN A 117 2.54 -15.95 -12.02
N LEU A 118 1.52 -16.78 -11.77
CA LEU A 118 0.16 -16.61 -12.26
C LEU A 118 -0.78 -16.65 -11.06
N SER A 119 -1.67 -15.68 -10.93
CA SER A 119 -2.77 -15.72 -9.96
C SER A 119 -4.07 -15.30 -10.61
N ALA A 120 -5.15 -15.98 -10.22
CA ALA A 120 -6.51 -15.67 -10.64
C ALA A 120 -7.38 -15.49 -9.40
N ARG A 121 -8.29 -14.52 -9.43
CA ARG A 121 -9.24 -14.24 -8.35
C ARG A 121 -10.64 -14.11 -8.93
N LEU A 122 -11.58 -14.84 -8.32
CA LEU A 122 -13.00 -14.78 -8.63
C LEU A 122 -13.76 -14.42 -7.36
N GLY A 123 -14.80 -13.59 -7.47
CA GLY A 123 -15.59 -13.15 -6.31
C GLY A 123 -17.00 -12.68 -6.69
N SER A 124 -17.77 -12.29 -5.67
CA SER A 124 -19.07 -11.62 -5.86
C SER A 124 -18.89 -10.30 -6.61
N ASP A 125 -19.99 -9.70 -7.07
CA ASP A 125 -19.97 -8.42 -7.79
C ASP A 125 -19.15 -8.46 -9.09
N ASN A 126 -19.13 -9.63 -9.73
CA ASN A 126 -18.40 -9.88 -10.98
C ASN A 126 -16.90 -9.61 -10.89
N ILE A 127 -16.29 -9.87 -9.72
CA ILE A 127 -14.84 -9.79 -9.56
C ILE A 127 -14.16 -10.91 -10.33
N GLN A 128 -13.34 -10.54 -11.31
CA GLN A 128 -12.51 -11.44 -12.10
C GLN A 128 -11.14 -10.77 -12.34
N ASP A 129 -10.14 -11.12 -11.52
CA ASP A 129 -8.79 -10.59 -11.66
C ASP A 129 -7.85 -11.67 -12.17
N LEU A 130 -6.95 -11.29 -13.08
CA LEU A 130 -5.82 -12.11 -13.53
C LEU A 130 -4.54 -11.30 -13.32
N PHE A 131 -3.58 -11.89 -12.63
CA PHE A 131 -2.27 -11.31 -12.42
C PHE A 131 -1.20 -12.26 -12.97
N VAL A 132 -0.29 -11.69 -13.74
CA VAL A 132 0.83 -12.39 -14.35
C VAL A 132 2.09 -11.59 -14.05
N GLN A 133 3.11 -12.28 -13.59
CA GLN A 133 4.42 -11.68 -13.37
C GLN A 133 5.51 -12.62 -13.85
N ARG A 134 6.60 -12.01 -14.32
CA ARG A 134 7.83 -12.72 -14.61
C ARG A 134 9.02 -11.97 -14.01
N GLY A 135 9.73 -12.61 -13.09
CA GLY A 135 11.00 -12.12 -12.57
C GLY A 135 12.17 -12.83 -13.24
N TRP A 136 13.21 -12.05 -13.51
CA TRP A 136 14.48 -12.52 -14.06
C TRP A 136 15.58 -12.13 -13.07
N GLY A 137 16.59 -12.97 -12.92
CA GLY A 137 17.79 -12.67 -12.15
C GLY A 137 19.00 -13.29 -12.82
N ASP A 138 20.16 -12.66 -12.64
CA ASP A 138 21.42 -13.28 -13.04
C ASP A 138 21.66 -14.49 -12.12
N MET A 139 21.86 -15.65 -12.73
CA MET A 139 22.41 -16.83 -12.05
C MET A 139 23.93 -16.60 -11.90
N GLY A 140 24.31 -15.71 -10.97
CA GLY A 140 25.70 -15.38 -10.66
C GLY A 140 26.04 -15.72 -9.22
#